data_AF-A0A401X8Y6-F1
#
_entry.id   AF-A0A401X8Y6-F1
#
_cell.length_a   1.000
_cell.length_b   1.000
_cell.length_c   1.000
_cell.angle_alpha   90.00
_cell.angle_beta   90.00
_cell.angle_gamma   90.00
#
_symmetry.space_group_name_H-M   'P 1'
#
loop_
_entity.id
_entity.type
_entity.pdbx_description
1 polymer ?
#
loop_
_entity_poly.entity_id
_entity_poly.type
_entity_poly.pdbx_seq_one_letter_code
_entity_poly.pdbx_strand_id
1 'polypeptide(L)'
;MADHIEAHTPDLYEPVQSAFTAIQHQSALRQGVNLGKLRQTIRDLRITSESFSEMVERLSSLGVSIQKGEKANTYIIVNDDNNKFLGSANRLFEMKKGEFANLYEALQQGKDTTFALPEGHTPVKASEMTGEGVLTPAPQAIPESTPMPSVAKVTKSFIPKLTAEGIPSGSGASDIKADHFAMTDGMSREQKASIAFQNEEAERKASMEKEALANQQKFADDLLQMMSDFEKQWKHVPKEPFSDPASRNSVKIREKHKSILKPLRARYHVEQQKWFNRSSTRKALQEFNDALKRLRYDRDDFKGLDILNNDDHFQYSLNWMADFYVAGRERKHREWQADNSVKSYLKAKKDFDELYNYIQKTGDAKLLLNALKNPIYALQQMRKTKEIEESMTAMGQSKDKVISIEETVHYITSLENS
;
A
#
# COMPACT_ATOMS: atom_id res chain seq x y z
N MET A 1 -16.98 49.66 -52.78
CA MET A 1 -17.60 48.43 -52.21
C MET A 1 -16.66 47.24 -52.28
N ALA A 2 -15.98 46.97 -53.41
CA ALA A 2 -14.93 45.94 -53.47
C ALA A 2 -13.84 46.16 -52.40
N ASP A 3 -13.32 47.38 -52.30
CA ASP A 3 -12.21 47.74 -51.40
C ASP A 3 -12.52 47.54 -49.90
N HIS A 4 -13.81 47.50 -49.52
CA HIS A 4 -14.22 47.27 -48.13
C HIS A 4 -14.32 45.77 -47.78
N ILE A 5 -14.38 44.90 -48.80
CA ILE A 5 -14.34 43.44 -48.65
C ILE A 5 -12.89 42.99 -48.50
N GLU A 6 -11.98 43.55 -49.29
CA GLU A 6 -10.55 43.20 -49.26
C GLU A 6 -9.90 43.52 -47.90
N ALA A 7 -10.26 44.63 -47.26
CA ALA A 7 -9.78 45.00 -45.93
C ALA A 7 -10.32 44.11 -44.76
N HIS A 8 -11.33 43.28 -45.01
CA HIS A 8 -12.01 42.44 -43.99
C HIS A 8 -12.09 40.95 -44.35
N THR A 9 -11.46 40.54 -45.45
CA THR A 9 -11.32 39.11 -45.81
C THR A 9 -10.00 38.62 -45.21
N PRO A 10 -10.00 37.68 -44.23
CA PRO A 10 -8.76 37.12 -43.71
C PRO A 10 -8.00 36.40 -44.83
N ASP A 11 -6.68 36.62 -44.90
CA ASP A 11 -5.84 36.09 -45.98
C ASP A 11 -5.84 34.55 -45.99
N LEU A 12 -6.45 33.98 -47.03
CA LEU A 12 -6.56 32.53 -47.22
C LEU A 12 -5.23 31.89 -47.66
N TYR A 13 -4.18 32.68 -47.90
CA TYR A 13 -2.82 32.19 -48.15
C TYR A 13 -1.94 32.10 -46.90
N GLU A 14 -2.39 32.59 -45.72
CA GLU A 14 -1.73 32.21 -44.48
C GLU A 14 -1.96 30.71 -44.21
N PRO A 15 -0.90 29.88 -44.13
CA PRO A 15 -1.07 28.47 -43.83
C PRO A 15 -1.58 28.35 -42.38
N VAL A 16 -2.82 27.88 -42.24
CA VAL A 16 -3.43 27.50 -40.95
C VAL A 16 -2.38 26.79 -40.11
N GLN A 17 -2.07 27.34 -38.92
CA GLN A 17 -0.97 26.89 -38.07
C GLN A 17 -1.24 25.48 -37.51
N SER A 18 -1.08 24.48 -38.36
CA SER A 18 -1.04 23.08 -37.98
C SER A 18 0.14 22.86 -37.03
N ALA A 19 -0.09 22.07 -35.99
CA ALA A 19 0.88 21.91 -34.91
C ALA A 19 2.15 21.17 -35.40
N PHE A 20 3.21 21.94 -35.61
CA PHE A 20 4.61 21.54 -35.85
C PHE A 20 4.96 20.96 -37.22
N THR A 21 5.35 21.84 -38.15
CA THR A 21 6.13 21.45 -39.34
C THR A 21 7.55 21.03 -38.96
N ALA A 22 8.21 20.24 -39.81
CA ALA A 22 9.57 19.73 -39.57
C ALA A 22 10.63 20.84 -39.32
N ILE A 23 10.38 22.04 -39.85
CA ILE A 23 11.23 23.23 -39.68
C ILE A 23 11.28 23.67 -38.21
N GLN A 24 10.16 23.60 -37.47
CA GLN A 24 10.11 23.95 -36.06
C GLN A 24 10.84 22.93 -35.16
N HIS A 25 10.92 21.67 -35.59
CA HIS A 25 11.68 20.62 -34.92
C HIS A 25 13.20 20.84 -35.08
N GLN A 26 13.66 21.15 -36.30
CA GLN A 26 15.06 21.51 -36.54
C GLN A 26 15.46 22.81 -35.83
N SER A 27 14.57 23.80 -35.77
CA SER A 27 14.81 25.06 -35.05
C SER A 27 15.00 24.83 -33.54
N ALA A 28 14.17 24.02 -32.90
CA ALA A 28 14.31 23.72 -31.47
C ALA A 28 15.57 22.90 -31.13
N LEU A 29 15.96 21.95 -32.00
CA LEU A 29 17.22 21.23 -31.87
C LEU A 29 18.44 22.17 -31.94
N ARG A 30 18.40 23.20 -32.80
CA ARG A 30 19.44 24.26 -32.88
C ARG A 30 19.47 25.16 -31.63
N GLN A 31 18.39 25.20 -30.86
CA GLN A 31 18.30 25.90 -29.57
C GLN A 31 18.64 25.01 -28.36
N GLY A 32 19.20 23.80 -28.58
CA GLY A 32 19.58 22.86 -27.52
C GLY A 32 18.43 22.08 -26.88
N VAL A 33 17.17 22.41 -27.20
CA VAL A 33 15.99 21.75 -26.63
C VAL A 33 15.56 20.58 -27.53
N ASN A 34 15.95 19.36 -27.14
CA ASN A 34 15.42 18.15 -27.75
C ASN A 34 13.95 17.93 -27.35
N LEU A 35 13.03 18.48 -28.16
CA LEU A 35 11.58 18.41 -27.93
C LEU A 35 11.04 16.98 -27.84
N GLY A 36 11.65 16.01 -28.55
CA GLY A 36 11.30 14.60 -28.43
C GLY A 36 11.60 14.08 -27.02
N LYS A 37 12.83 14.32 -26.54
CA LYS A 37 13.24 13.97 -25.17
C LYS A 37 12.38 14.68 -24.11
N LEU A 38 12.04 15.96 -24.29
CA LEU A 38 11.17 16.69 -23.36
C LEU A 38 9.75 16.10 -23.32
N ARG A 39 9.13 15.83 -24.48
CA ARG A 39 7.81 15.18 -24.56
C ARG A 39 7.81 13.78 -23.95
N GLN A 40 8.89 13.02 -24.13
CA GLN A 40 9.04 11.71 -23.48
C GLN A 40 9.20 11.85 -21.95
N THR A 41 10.01 12.82 -21.49
CA THR A 41 10.16 13.11 -20.05
C THR A 41 8.81 13.48 -19.40
N ILE A 42 7.95 14.23 -20.11
CA ILE A 42 6.59 14.54 -19.65
C ILE A 42 5.71 13.28 -19.53
N ARG A 43 5.73 12.37 -20.52
CA ARG A 43 5.02 11.06 -20.43
C ARG A 43 5.50 10.26 -19.21
N ASP A 44 6.80 10.31 -18.96
CA ASP A 44 7.49 9.54 -17.94
C ASP A 44 7.12 10.00 -16.51
N LEU A 45 6.66 11.24 -16.32
CA LEU A 45 6.17 11.73 -15.02
C LEU A 45 4.99 10.88 -14.52
N ARG A 46 4.01 10.55 -15.37
CA ARG A 46 2.86 9.71 -14.97
C ARG A 46 3.25 8.27 -14.60
N ILE A 47 4.46 7.83 -14.99
CA ILE A 47 4.99 6.51 -14.66
C ILE A 47 5.75 6.53 -13.32
N THR A 48 6.37 7.67 -13.02
CA THR A 48 7.35 7.85 -11.93
C THR A 48 6.85 8.71 -10.77
N SER A 49 5.59 9.13 -10.82
CA SER A 49 4.87 9.89 -9.79
C SER A 49 3.63 9.14 -9.30
N GLU A 50 3.25 9.36 -8.05
CA GLU A 50 2.18 8.65 -7.36
C GLU A 50 0.83 9.37 -7.44
N SER A 51 0.84 10.69 -7.60
CA SER A 51 -0.35 11.53 -7.71
C SER A 51 -0.26 12.47 -8.89
N PHE A 52 -1.43 12.99 -9.29
CA PHE A 52 -1.51 14.03 -10.31
C PHE A 52 -0.86 15.35 -9.84
N SER A 53 -0.98 15.72 -8.56
CA SER A 53 -0.26 16.89 -7.99
C SER A 53 1.23 16.79 -8.25
N GLU A 54 1.83 15.67 -7.84
CA GLU A 54 3.26 15.43 -7.95
C GLU A 54 3.74 15.38 -9.41
N MET A 55 2.89 14.86 -10.31
CA MET A 55 3.12 14.88 -11.76
C MET A 55 3.10 16.31 -12.34
N VAL A 56 2.28 17.22 -11.79
CA VAL A 56 2.21 18.63 -12.20
C VAL A 56 3.36 19.45 -11.61
N GLU A 57 3.73 19.26 -10.35
CA GLU A 57 4.88 19.93 -9.71
C GLU A 57 6.21 19.61 -10.43
N ARG A 58 6.39 18.34 -10.82
CA ARG A 58 7.53 17.91 -11.64
C ARG A 58 7.48 18.44 -13.07
N LEU A 59 6.32 18.84 -13.57
CA LEU A 59 6.19 19.50 -14.86
C LEU A 59 6.82 20.90 -14.79
N SER A 60 6.46 21.70 -13.78
CA SER A 60 7.08 23.01 -13.51
C SER A 60 8.60 22.93 -13.33
N SER A 61 9.09 21.84 -12.72
CA SER A 61 10.53 21.57 -12.56
C SER A 61 11.29 21.32 -13.87
N LEU A 62 10.59 21.14 -14.99
CA LEU A 62 11.15 20.96 -16.33
C LEU A 62 11.04 22.23 -17.21
N GLY A 63 10.67 23.39 -16.63
CA GLY A 63 10.50 24.65 -17.37
C GLY A 63 9.29 24.61 -18.31
N VAL A 64 8.23 23.90 -17.91
CA VAL A 64 6.98 23.78 -18.65
C VAL A 64 5.81 23.90 -17.68
N SER A 65 4.67 24.39 -18.17
CA SER A 65 3.44 24.57 -17.38
C SER A 65 2.20 24.10 -18.13
N ILE A 66 1.12 23.84 -17.38
CA ILE A 66 -0.21 23.52 -17.94
C ILE A 66 -1.05 24.81 -17.99
N GLN A 67 -1.60 25.09 -19.17
CA GLN A 67 -2.54 26.19 -19.37
C GLN A 67 -3.90 25.65 -19.83
N LYS A 68 -4.99 26.38 -19.50
CA LYS A 68 -6.33 26.12 -20.05
C LYS A 68 -6.35 26.55 -21.52
N GLY A 69 -6.74 25.64 -22.41
CA GLY A 69 -6.95 25.95 -23.83
C GLY A 69 -8.33 26.55 -24.08
N GLU A 70 -8.52 27.13 -25.26
CA GLU A 70 -9.73 27.87 -25.69
C GLU A 70 -11.06 27.09 -25.50
N LYS A 71 -11.03 25.77 -25.64
CA LYS A 71 -12.22 24.91 -25.54
C LYS A 71 -12.32 24.29 -24.15
N ALA A 72 -13.51 24.28 -23.56
CA ALA A 72 -13.79 23.65 -22.26
C ALA A 72 -13.15 22.26 -22.09
N ASN A 73 -12.66 21.99 -20.88
CA ASN A 73 -11.94 20.77 -20.48
C ASN A 73 -10.70 20.46 -21.32
N THR A 74 -10.14 21.43 -22.05
CA THR A 74 -8.92 21.28 -22.84
C THR A 74 -7.77 21.94 -22.13
N TYR A 75 -6.68 21.20 -21.98
CA TYR A 75 -5.47 21.63 -21.30
C TYR A 75 -4.29 21.43 -22.25
N ILE A 76 -3.41 22.42 -22.30
CA ILE A 76 -2.20 22.44 -23.12
C ILE A 76 -0.98 22.49 -22.22
N ILE A 77 0.13 21.94 -22.69
CA ILE A 77 1.44 22.14 -22.06
C ILE A 77 2.22 23.13 -22.93
N VAL A 78 2.82 24.12 -22.28
CA VAL A 78 3.72 25.11 -22.90
C VAL A 78 5.09 25.05 -22.22
N ASN A 79 6.12 25.56 -22.89
CA ASN A 79 7.41 25.87 -22.26
C ASN A 79 7.37 27.28 -21.67
N ASP A 80 7.90 27.45 -20.46
CA ASP A 80 7.78 28.69 -19.68
C ASP A 80 8.67 29.83 -20.21
N ASP A 81 9.82 29.49 -20.84
CA ASP A 81 10.79 30.46 -21.36
C ASP A 81 10.26 31.25 -22.57
N ASN A 82 9.28 30.71 -23.29
CA ASN A 82 8.82 31.25 -24.58
C ASN A 82 7.32 31.04 -24.88
N ASN A 83 6.54 30.55 -23.90
CA ASN A 83 5.13 30.14 -24.05
C ASN A 83 4.87 29.19 -25.24
N LYS A 84 5.90 28.48 -25.75
CA LYS A 84 5.77 27.64 -26.93
C LYS A 84 4.96 26.39 -26.58
N PHE A 85 3.85 26.22 -27.29
CA PHE A 85 3.03 25.01 -27.22
C PHE A 85 3.88 23.75 -27.42
N LEU A 86 3.68 22.74 -26.57
CA LEU A 86 4.34 21.44 -26.65
C LEU A 86 3.36 20.33 -27.04
N GLY A 87 2.08 20.46 -26.71
CA GLY A 87 1.02 19.52 -27.05
C GLY A 87 -0.16 19.62 -26.08
N SER A 88 -1.26 18.93 -26.36
CA SER A 88 -2.37 18.85 -25.40
C SER A 88 -2.00 17.93 -24.24
N ALA A 89 -2.22 18.38 -23.00
CA ALA A 89 -1.75 17.70 -21.79
C ALA A 89 -2.29 16.26 -21.71
N ASN A 90 -3.57 16.07 -22.00
CA ASN A 90 -4.20 14.75 -22.02
C ASN A 90 -3.55 13.77 -23.01
N ARG A 91 -3.03 14.24 -24.16
CA ARG A 91 -2.32 13.40 -25.13
C ARG A 91 -0.88 13.15 -24.70
N LEU A 92 -0.22 14.13 -24.09
CA LEU A 92 1.14 14.00 -23.58
C LEU A 92 1.24 13.11 -22.34
N PHE A 93 0.17 12.93 -21.57
CA PHE A 93 0.11 11.96 -20.46
C PHE A 93 -0.63 10.64 -20.79
N GLU A 94 -1.12 10.51 -22.03
CA GLU A 94 -1.99 9.41 -22.49
C GLU A 94 -3.18 9.15 -21.54
N MET A 95 -3.88 10.22 -21.18
CA MET A 95 -5.06 10.24 -20.32
C MET A 95 -6.33 10.47 -21.14
N LYS A 96 -7.47 9.94 -20.69
CA LYS A 96 -8.76 10.34 -21.27
C LYS A 96 -8.96 11.84 -21.00
N LYS A 97 -9.54 12.59 -21.95
CA LYS A 97 -9.71 14.05 -21.82
C LYS A 97 -10.44 14.43 -20.53
N GLY A 98 -11.53 13.72 -20.20
CA GLY A 98 -12.28 13.90 -18.95
C GLY A 98 -11.52 13.48 -17.70
N GLU A 99 -10.75 12.39 -17.74
CA GLU A 99 -9.90 11.93 -16.62
C GLU A 99 -8.86 13.00 -16.25
N PHE A 100 -8.17 13.55 -17.25
CA PHE A 100 -7.22 14.65 -17.04
C PHE A 100 -7.93 15.91 -16.47
N ALA A 101 -9.05 16.31 -17.07
CA ALA A 101 -9.78 17.50 -16.64
C ALA A 101 -10.29 17.37 -15.19
N ASN A 102 -10.81 16.20 -14.81
CA ASN A 102 -11.31 15.93 -13.46
C ASN A 102 -10.18 15.99 -12.42
N LEU A 103 -9.01 15.39 -12.72
CA LEU A 103 -7.86 15.43 -11.82
C LEU A 103 -7.24 16.83 -11.72
N TYR A 104 -7.24 17.60 -12.81
CA TYR A 104 -6.78 18.99 -12.80
C TYR A 104 -7.70 19.88 -11.96
N GLU A 105 -9.02 19.80 -12.13
CA GLU A 105 -9.97 20.55 -11.31
C GLU A 105 -9.98 20.06 -9.84
N ALA A 106 -9.74 18.77 -9.58
CA ALA A 106 -9.57 18.24 -8.23
C ALA A 106 -8.30 18.80 -7.54
N LEU A 107 -7.19 18.92 -8.28
CA LEU A 107 -5.96 19.56 -7.82
C LEU A 107 -6.21 21.03 -7.44
N GLN A 108 -6.88 21.79 -8.30
CA GLN A 108 -7.24 23.19 -8.01
C GLN A 108 -8.19 23.34 -6.81
N GLN A 109 -8.93 22.28 -6.45
CA GLN A 109 -9.82 22.21 -5.29
C GLN A 109 -9.13 21.64 -4.03
N GLY A 110 -7.82 21.36 -4.06
CA GLY A 110 -7.08 20.81 -2.93
C GLY A 110 -7.48 19.38 -2.53
N LYS A 111 -8.08 18.61 -3.45
CA LYS A 111 -8.51 17.24 -3.20
C LYS A 111 -7.36 16.25 -3.42
N ASP A 112 -7.46 15.07 -2.81
CA ASP A 112 -6.52 13.98 -3.09
C ASP A 112 -6.59 13.61 -4.58
N THR A 113 -5.41 13.58 -5.22
CA THR A 113 -5.24 13.23 -6.63
C THR A 113 -4.29 12.06 -6.85
N THR A 114 -4.08 11.25 -5.81
CA THR A 114 -3.35 9.97 -5.90
C THR A 114 -3.90 9.14 -7.05
N PHE A 115 -3.01 8.66 -7.92
CA PHE A 115 -3.41 7.75 -9.00
C PHE A 115 -3.82 6.43 -8.35
N ALA A 116 -5.14 6.18 -8.29
CA ALA A 116 -5.68 4.94 -7.74
C ALA A 116 -4.94 3.74 -8.35
N LEU A 117 -4.30 2.93 -7.49
CA LEU A 117 -3.67 1.69 -7.94
C LEU A 117 -4.76 0.85 -8.63
N PRO A 118 -4.47 0.24 -9.80
CA PRO A 118 -5.30 -0.82 -10.31
C PRO A 118 -5.07 -2.08 -9.48
N GLU A 119 -5.59 -2.05 -8.24
CA GLU A 119 -5.94 -3.25 -7.51
C GLU A 119 -7.02 -4.01 -8.28
N GLY A 120 -7.11 -5.32 -8.05
CA GLY A 120 -7.71 -6.24 -9.01
C GLY A 120 -9.21 -6.07 -9.21
N HIS A 121 -9.61 -5.37 -10.28
CA HIS A 121 -10.92 -5.60 -10.87
C HIS A 121 -10.91 -6.91 -11.67
N THR A 122 -11.51 -7.94 -11.05
CA THR A 122 -12.23 -8.97 -11.79
C THR A 122 -13.18 -8.32 -12.80
N PRO A 123 -13.41 -8.92 -13.99
CA PRO A 123 -14.28 -8.31 -14.99
C PRO A 123 -15.73 -8.35 -14.50
N VAL A 124 -16.22 -7.18 -14.06
CA VAL A 124 -17.66 -6.94 -13.87
C VAL A 124 -18.34 -7.14 -15.22
N LYS A 125 -19.14 -8.21 -15.35
CA LYS A 125 -20.15 -8.29 -16.41
C LYS A 125 -21.25 -7.28 -16.09
N ALA A 126 -21.63 -6.50 -17.10
CA ALA A 126 -22.82 -5.63 -17.05
C ALA A 126 -23.99 -6.28 -17.81
N SER A 127 -25.19 -5.76 -17.56
CA SER A 127 -26.51 -6.25 -18.00
C SER A 127 -26.95 -7.59 -17.37
N GLU A 128 -28.23 -7.78 -16.98
CA GLU A 128 -29.43 -6.99 -17.30
C GLU A 128 -30.46 -6.99 -16.14
N MET A 129 -31.45 -6.09 -16.20
CA MET A 129 -32.53 -5.96 -15.21
C MET A 129 -33.77 -6.83 -15.55
N THR A 130 -34.69 -6.91 -14.58
CA THR A 130 -36.11 -7.31 -14.65
C THR A 130 -36.45 -8.79 -14.87
N GLY A 131 -37.36 -9.31 -14.02
CA GLY A 131 -38.00 -10.63 -14.14
C GLY A 131 -38.31 -11.24 -12.77
N GLU A 132 -39.59 -11.31 -12.40
CA GLU A 132 -40.08 -12.00 -11.20
C GLU A 132 -40.03 -13.54 -11.38
N GLY A 133 -39.88 -14.32 -10.31
CA GLY A 133 -39.88 -15.79 -10.45
C GLY A 133 -39.48 -16.58 -9.20
N VAL A 134 -40.49 -16.91 -8.39
CA VAL A 134 -40.48 -17.73 -7.17
C VAL A 134 -39.84 -19.13 -7.33
N LEU A 135 -39.26 -19.66 -6.23
CA LEU A 135 -39.06 -21.08 -5.83
C LEU A 135 -37.61 -21.58 -5.66
N THR A 136 -37.24 -21.79 -4.39
CA THR A 136 -36.28 -22.83 -3.93
C THR A 136 -36.84 -24.24 -4.19
N PRO A 137 -35.98 -25.26 -4.34
CA PRO A 137 -35.63 -26.08 -3.17
C PRO A 137 -34.14 -26.45 -3.06
N ALA A 138 -33.77 -26.94 -1.87
CA ALA A 138 -32.43 -27.42 -1.50
C ALA A 138 -32.36 -28.98 -1.59
N PRO A 139 -31.51 -29.70 -0.82
CA PRO A 139 -30.07 -29.91 -1.05
C PRO A 139 -29.69 -31.40 -1.16
N GLN A 140 -28.53 -31.76 -1.73
CA GLN A 140 -27.95 -33.12 -1.52
C GLN A 140 -26.42 -33.16 -1.31
N ALA A 141 -26.10 -33.82 -0.19
CA ALA A 141 -24.89 -34.47 0.34
C ALA A 141 -23.56 -34.59 -0.45
N ILE A 142 -22.47 -34.50 0.33
CA ILE A 142 -21.10 -35.02 0.08
C ILE A 142 -21.01 -36.45 0.66
N PRO A 143 -20.17 -37.38 0.13
CA PRO A 143 -18.78 -37.61 0.61
C PRO A 143 -17.82 -38.00 -0.56
N GLU A 144 -16.48 -38.23 -0.47
CA GLU A 144 -15.46 -38.18 0.61
C GLU A 144 -14.02 -38.01 0.03
N SER A 145 -12.98 -38.12 0.91
CA SER A 145 -11.61 -38.69 0.78
C SER A 145 -10.88 -38.84 -0.58
N THR A 146 -9.56 -38.57 -0.73
CA THR A 146 -8.42 -38.59 0.23
C THR A 146 -7.27 -37.62 -0.21
N PRO A 147 -6.30 -37.21 0.63
CA PRO A 147 -5.39 -36.05 0.36
C PRO A 147 -3.86 -36.32 0.27
N MET A 148 -3.10 -35.23 0.04
CA MET A 148 -1.62 -34.99 0.18
C MET A 148 -0.75 -35.08 -1.10
N PRO A 149 0.43 -34.40 -1.20
CA PRO A 149 1.07 -33.43 -0.28
C PRO A 149 1.53 -32.06 -0.88
N SER A 150 1.70 -31.08 0.02
CA SER A 150 2.62 -29.90 0.02
C SER A 150 3.11 -29.20 -1.27
N VAL A 151 2.90 -27.86 -1.34
CA VAL A 151 3.98 -26.83 -1.26
C VAL A 151 3.43 -25.59 -0.52
N ALA A 152 4.19 -25.02 0.42
CA ALA A 152 3.72 -23.94 1.29
C ALA A 152 3.77 -22.53 0.66
N LYS A 153 2.76 -21.70 0.98
CA LYS A 153 2.78 -20.23 0.80
C LYS A 153 2.73 -19.52 2.15
N VAL A 154 3.92 -19.10 2.59
CA VAL A 154 4.16 -18.01 3.55
C VAL A 154 3.83 -16.68 2.84
N THR A 155 3.26 -15.61 3.42
CA THR A 155 2.91 -15.26 4.82
C THR A 155 1.50 -14.63 4.85
N LYS A 156 0.69 -14.94 5.87
CA LYS A 156 -0.31 -14.01 6.43
C LYS A 156 0.03 -13.76 7.89
N SER A 157 -0.42 -12.62 8.41
CA SER A 157 -0.09 -12.09 9.75
C SER A 157 -0.13 -13.16 10.85
N PHE A 158 1.03 -13.43 11.45
CA PHE A 158 1.11 -14.12 12.73
C PHE A 158 0.75 -13.14 13.84
N ILE A 159 -0.52 -13.16 14.27
CA ILE A 159 -0.84 -12.83 15.66
C ILE A 159 -0.42 -14.05 16.47
N PRO A 160 0.49 -13.95 17.46
CA PRO A 160 0.84 -15.08 18.30
C PRO A 160 -0.40 -15.53 19.08
N LYS A 161 -0.87 -16.75 18.78
CA LYS A 161 -1.90 -17.41 19.56
C LYS A 161 -1.30 -17.76 20.92
N LEU A 162 -1.49 -16.90 21.93
CA LEU A 162 -1.25 -17.25 23.33
C LEU A 162 -2.12 -18.48 23.64
N THR A 163 -1.46 -19.61 23.90
CA THR A 163 -2.11 -20.87 24.19
C THR A 163 -2.60 -20.89 25.63
N ALA A 164 -3.84 -20.44 25.81
CA ALA A 164 -4.76 -21.05 26.76
C ALA A 164 -5.73 -21.92 25.96
N GLU A 165 -5.95 -23.16 26.39
CA GLU A 165 -7.02 -23.99 25.83
C GLU A 165 -8.38 -23.42 26.25
N GLY A 166 -9.33 -23.33 25.31
CA GLY A 166 -10.72 -22.98 25.63
C GLY A 166 -11.02 -21.50 25.91
N ILE A 167 -11.00 -20.65 24.87
CA ILE A 167 -11.79 -19.41 24.89
C ILE A 167 -12.90 -19.54 23.82
N PRO A 168 -14.18 -19.68 24.22
CA PRO A 168 -15.29 -19.49 23.30
C PRO A 168 -15.37 -18.01 22.91
N SER A 169 -15.37 -17.73 21.61
CA SER A 169 -15.57 -16.39 21.08
C SER A 169 -17.01 -15.91 21.31
N GLY A 170 -17.30 -15.34 22.49
CA GLY A 170 -18.63 -14.76 22.76
C GLY A 170 -19.05 -14.70 24.23
N SER A 171 -18.26 -14.04 25.09
CA SER A 171 -18.72 -13.53 26.39
C SER A 171 -17.73 -12.50 26.93
N GLY A 172 -18.23 -11.40 27.47
CA GLY A 172 -17.39 -10.41 28.16
C GLY A 172 -17.11 -10.83 29.60
N ALA A 173 -16.26 -10.09 30.32
CA ALA A 173 -16.10 -10.25 31.77
C ALA A 173 -17.41 -10.04 32.56
N SER A 174 -18.45 -9.47 31.93
CA SER A 174 -19.82 -9.40 32.44
C SER A 174 -20.46 -10.77 32.69
N ASP A 175 -20.10 -11.79 31.91
CA ASP A 175 -20.93 -12.98 31.74
C ASP A 175 -20.48 -14.18 32.59
N ILE A 176 -19.27 -14.10 33.19
CA ILE A 176 -18.80 -15.07 34.18
C ILE A 176 -19.75 -15.04 35.39
N LYS A 177 -20.28 -16.19 35.77
CA LYS A 177 -21.13 -16.37 36.96
C LYS A 177 -20.51 -17.48 37.82
N ALA A 178 -20.62 -17.33 39.14
CA ALA A 178 -20.28 -18.40 40.05
C ALA A 178 -21.39 -19.46 40.02
N ASP A 179 -21.01 -20.74 39.96
CA ASP A 179 -21.94 -21.85 40.16
C ASP A 179 -22.24 -21.98 41.66
N HIS A 180 -23.52 -21.87 42.01
CA HIS A 180 -23.99 -21.95 43.39
C HIS A 180 -24.73 -23.25 43.66
N PHE A 181 -24.35 -23.94 44.73
CA PHE A 181 -25.11 -25.05 45.28
C PHE A 181 -26.20 -24.55 46.23
N ALA A 182 -27.42 -25.05 46.04
CA ALA A 182 -28.55 -24.74 46.91
C ALA A 182 -28.51 -25.58 48.20
N MET A 183 -28.69 -24.93 49.35
CA MET A 183 -28.93 -25.64 50.61
C MET A 183 -30.37 -26.15 50.67
N THR A 184 -30.58 -27.33 51.23
CA THR A 184 -31.93 -27.88 51.48
C THR A 184 -32.17 -28.06 52.98
N ASP A 185 -33.44 -28.07 53.39
CA ASP A 185 -33.79 -28.08 54.82
C ASP A 185 -33.32 -29.32 55.56
N GLY A 186 -33.24 -30.47 54.89
CA GLY A 186 -32.77 -31.74 55.45
C GLY A 186 -31.25 -31.88 55.67
N MET A 187 -30.44 -30.89 55.29
CA MET A 187 -28.98 -30.94 55.47
C MET A 187 -28.55 -30.66 56.91
N SER A 188 -27.48 -31.33 57.36
CA SER A 188 -26.84 -31.06 58.66
C SER A 188 -26.20 -29.66 58.70
N ARG A 189 -25.92 -29.15 59.90
CA ARG A 189 -25.23 -27.86 60.08
C ARG A 189 -23.87 -27.82 59.38
N GLU A 190 -23.15 -28.95 59.39
CA GLU A 190 -21.85 -29.11 58.73
C GLU A 190 -22.00 -29.12 57.21
N GLN A 191 -23.01 -29.80 56.68
CA GLN A 191 -23.30 -29.80 55.23
C GLN A 191 -23.68 -28.40 54.72
N LYS A 192 -24.50 -27.66 55.47
CA LYS A 192 -24.84 -26.26 55.13
C LYS A 192 -23.61 -25.35 55.19
N ALA A 193 -22.71 -25.53 56.17
CA ALA A 193 -21.45 -24.80 56.24
C ALA A 193 -20.51 -25.13 55.06
N SER A 194 -20.41 -26.40 54.67
CA SER A 194 -19.61 -26.82 53.50
C SER A 194 -20.12 -26.22 52.18
N ILE A 195 -21.44 -26.14 51.99
CA ILE A 195 -22.04 -25.49 50.81
C ILE A 195 -21.80 -23.98 50.82
N ALA A 196 -21.89 -23.32 51.99
CA ALA A 196 -21.56 -21.90 52.10
C ALA A 196 -20.12 -21.62 51.66
N PHE A 197 -19.17 -22.41 52.17
CA PHE A 197 -17.76 -22.30 51.82
C PHE A 197 -17.49 -22.57 50.33
N GLN A 198 -18.13 -23.59 49.73
CA GLN A 198 -18.00 -23.87 48.30
C GLN A 198 -18.54 -22.73 47.43
N ASN A 199 -19.66 -22.13 47.81
CA ASN A 199 -20.23 -20.98 47.11
C ASN A 199 -19.33 -19.74 47.22
N GLU A 200 -18.77 -19.46 48.41
CA GLU A 200 -17.80 -18.37 48.61
C GLU A 200 -16.51 -18.59 47.80
N GLU A 201 -16.01 -19.83 47.71
CA GLU A 201 -14.84 -20.16 46.89
C GLU A 201 -15.15 -20.02 45.38
N ALA A 202 -16.36 -20.36 44.95
CA ALA A 202 -16.82 -20.18 43.57
C ALA A 202 -16.97 -18.69 43.21
N GLU A 203 -17.53 -17.86 44.09
CA GLU A 203 -17.56 -16.39 43.94
C GLU A 203 -16.15 -15.82 43.84
N ARG A 204 -15.22 -16.27 44.70
CA ARG A 204 -13.82 -15.82 44.68
C ARG A 204 -13.13 -16.18 43.36
N LYS A 205 -13.35 -17.39 42.83
CA LYS A 205 -12.82 -17.83 41.52
C LYS A 205 -13.39 -16.98 40.38
N ALA A 206 -14.71 -16.84 40.31
CA ALA A 206 -15.38 -16.01 39.32
C ALA A 206 -14.91 -14.54 39.37
N SER A 207 -14.66 -13.99 40.55
CA SER A 207 -14.12 -12.64 40.73
C SER A 207 -12.69 -12.50 40.17
N MET A 208 -11.79 -13.45 40.49
CA MET A 208 -10.43 -13.46 39.95
C MET A 208 -10.39 -13.62 38.43
N GLU A 209 -11.27 -14.46 37.86
CA GLU A 209 -11.37 -14.63 36.40
C GLU A 209 -11.87 -13.37 35.70
N LYS A 210 -12.85 -12.67 36.29
CA LYS A 210 -13.31 -11.36 35.80
C LYS A 210 -12.20 -10.31 35.82
N GLU A 211 -11.46 -10.23 36.93
CA GLU A 211 -10.34 -9.30 37.06
C GLU A 211 -9.23 -9.62 36.05
N ALA A 212 -8.91 -10.90 35.86
CA ALA A 212 -7.94 -11.35 34.85
C ALA A 212 -8.36 -10.96 33.42
N LEU A 213 -9.62 -11.18 33.04
CA LEU A 213 -10.13 -10.76 31.73
C LEU A 213 -10.14 -9.24 31.56
N ALA A 214 -10.57 -8.49 32.59
CA ALA A 214 -10.57 -7.03 32.55
C ALA A 214 -9.15 -6.47 32.39
N ASN A 215 -8.16 -7.06 33.08
CA ASN A 215 -6.76 -6.70 32.93
C ASN A 215 -6.20 -7.04 31.54
N GLN A 216 -6.58 -8.18 30.94
CA GLN A 216 -6.22 -8.54 29.56
C GLN A 216 -6.82 -7.57 28.53
N GLN A 217 -8.09 -7.21 28.67
CA GLN A 217 -8.77 -6.24 27.82
C GLN A 217 -8.08 -4.88 27.90
N LYS A 218 -7.86 -4.38 29.12
CA LYS A 218 -7.17 -3.12 29.36
C LYS A 218 -5.75 -3.10 28.75
N PHE A 219 -4.99 -4.18 28.88
CA PHE A 219 -3.65 -4.28 28.28
C PHE A 219 -3.70 -4.22 26.74
N ALA A 220 -4.71 -4.82 26.12
CA ALA A 220 -4.91 -4.72 24.67
C ALA A 220 -5.32 -3.29 24.23
N ASP A 221 -6.20 -2.63 24.99
CA ASP A 221 -6.60 -1.24 24.74
C ASP A 221 -5.42 -0.26 24.92
N ASP A 222 -4.62 -0.44 25.97
CA ASP A 222 -3.40 0.34 26.23
C ASP A 222 -2.35 0.15 25.10
N LEU A 223 -2.23 -1.06 24.52
CA LEU A 223 -1.38 -1.30 23.34
C LEU A 223 -1.89 -0.59 22.08
N LEU A 224 -3.21 -0.59 21.84
CA LEU A 224 -3.81 0.13 20.72
C LEU A 224 -3.66 1.65 20.87
N GLN A 225 -3.81 2.16 22.10
CA GLN A 225 -3.57 3.57 22.42
C GLN A 225 -2.11 3.97 22.14
N MET A 226 -1.15 3.12 22.55
CA MET A 226 0.28 3.33 22.29
C MET A 226 0.59 3.44 20.79
N MET A 227 -0.03 2.61 19.94
CA MET A 227 0.07 2.74 18.47
C MET A 227 -0.57 4.04 17.97
N SER A 228 -1.78 4.36 18.44
CA SER A 228 -2.54 5.54 18.02
C SER A 228 -1.79 6.85 18.29
N ASP A 229 -1.13 6.96 19.45
CA ASP A 229 -0.39 8.17 19.81
C ASP A 229 0.92 8.32 19.03
N PHE A 230 1.60 7.22 18.70
CA PHE A 230 2.72 7.23 17.77
C PHE A 230 2.29 7.71 16.37
N GLU A 231 1.19 7.19 15.83
CA GLU A 231 0.66 7.63 14.52
C GLU A 231 0.25 9.10 14.52
N LYS A 232 -0.40 9.59 15.59
CA LYS A 232 -0.77 11.01 15.74
C LYS A 232 0.47 11.91 15.74
N GLN A 233 1.52 11.54 16.49
CA GLN A 233 2.76 12.31 16.59
C GLN A 233 3.43 12.49 15.22
N TRP A 234 3.46 11.42 14.41
CA TRP A 234 4.15 11.40 13.12
C TRP A 234 3.25 11.66 11.91
N LYS A 235 1.99 12.07 12.11
CA LYS A 235 1.02 12.40 11.04
C LYS A 235 1.51 13.46 10.04
N HIS A 236 2.46 14.29 10.42
CA HIS A 236 3.07 15.33 9.60
C HIS A 236 4.13 14.81 8.61
N VAL A 237 4.62 13.58 8.78
CA VAL A 237 5.66 12.98 7.93
C VAL A 237 5.05 12.56 6.59
N PRO A 238 5.70 12.85 5.45
CA PRO A 238 5.24 12.35 4.16
C PRO A 238 5.18 10.82 4.15
N LYS A 239 4.13 10.24 3.56
CA LYS A 239 3.99 8.78 3.42
C LYS A 239 5.13 8.22 2.57
N GLU A 240 5.54 6.99 2.84
CA GLU A 240 6.58 6.29 2.05
C GLU A 240 6.10 6.07 0.61
N PRO A 241 6.78 6.65 -0.40
CA PRO A 241 6.44 6.41 -1.79
C PRO A 241 6.85 5.00 -2.20
N PHE A 242 6.00 4.34 -2.97
CA PHE A 242 6.18 2.99 -3.48
C PHE A 242 6.46 1.99 -2.34
N SER A 243 5.71 2.11 -1.24
CA SER A 243 5.90 1.37 0.01
C SER A 243 6.00 -0.16 -0.20
N ASP A 244 5.19 -0.75 -1.08
CA ASP A 244 5.34 -2.14 -1.53
C ASP A 244 6.73 -2.40 -2.15
N PRO A 245 7.60 -3.23 -1.54
CA PRO A 245 8.91 -3.56 -2.10
C PRO A 245 8.84 -4.25 -3.47
N ALA A 246 7.77 -4.98 -3.78
CA ALA A 246 7.61 -5.61 -5.10
C ALA A 246 7.41 -4.56 -6.21
N SER A 247 6.83 -3.40 -5.88
CA SER A 247 6.72 -2.26 -6.80
C SER A 247 8.07 -1.60 -7.14
N ARG A 248 9.11 -1.83 -6.34
CA ARG A 248 10.49 -1.34 -6.55
C ARG A 248 11.46 -2.42 -7.02
N ASN A 249 10.98 -3.63 -7.31
CA ASN A 249 11.81 -4.76 -7.70
C ASN A 249 11.68 -5.05 -9.21
N SER A 250 12.78 -4.97 -9.98
CA SER A 250 12.71 -5.10 -11.44
C SER A 250 12.32 -6.51 -11.88
N VAL A 251 12.72 -7.54 -11.14
CA VAL A 251 12.27 -8.92 -11.38
C VAL A 251 10.76 -9.03 -11.26
N LYS A 252 10.14 -8.41 -10.23
CA LYS A 252 8.68 -8.45 -10.02
C LYS A 252 7.91 -7.64 -11.06
N ILE A 253 8.39 -6.45 -11.44
CA ILE A 253 7.78 -5.65 -12.51
C ILE A 253 7.87 -6.40 -13.85
N ARG A 254 9.04 -6.99 -14.15
CA ARG A 254 9.27 -7.81 -15.34
C ARG A 254 8.36 -9.03 -15.37
N GLU A 255 8.24 -9.77 -14.26
CA GLU A 255 7.32 -10.91 -14.13
C GLU A 255 5.87 -10.49 -14.43
N LYS A 256 5.41 -9.36 -13.88
CA LYS A 256 4.08 -8.80 -14.11
C LYS A 256 3.84 -8.37 -15.56
N HIS A 257 4.82 -7.74 -16.21
CA HIS A 257 4.70 -7.37 -17.64
C HIS A 257 4.75 -8.61 -18.53
N LYS A 258 5.63 -9.58 -18.22
CA LYS A 258 5.79 -10.84 -18.96
C LYS A 258 4.56 -11.74 -18.86
N SER A 259 3.90 -11.81 -17.70
CA SER A 259 2.66 -12.59 -17.53
C SER A 259 1.47 -12.03 -18.30
N ILE A 260 1.44 -10.72 -18.56
CA ILE A 260 0.44 -10.08 -19.42
C ILE A 260 0.78 -10.25 -20.90
N LEU A 261 2.01 -9.93 -21.30
CA LEU A 261 2.37 -9.83 -22.72
C LEU A 261 2.70 -11.18 -23.37
N LYS A 262 3.32 -12.13 -22.65
CA LYS A 262 3.75 -13.42 -23.24
C LYS A 262 2.56 -14.26 -23.74
N PRO A 263 1.42 -14.40 -23.02
CA PRO A 263 0.27 -15.14 -23.52
C PRO A 263 -0.38 -14.50 -24.75
N LEU A 264 -0.45 -13.16 -24.80
CA LEU A 264 -0.99 -12.42 -25.94
C LEU A 264 -0.11 -12.57 -27.19
N ARG A 265 1.22 -12.47 -27.02
CA ARG A 265 2.20 -12.74 -28.07
C ARG A 265 2.11 -14.18 -28.59
N ALA A 266 2.00 -15.16 -27.69
CA ALA A 266 1.81 -16.57 -28.07
C ALA A 266 0.48 -16.80 -28.82
N ARG A 267 -0.62 -16.16 -28.38
CA ARG A 267 -1.92 -16.20 -29.05
C ARG A 267 -1.85 -15.65 -30.48
N TYR A 268 -1.13 -14.55 -30.69
CA TYR A 268 -0.89 -14.02 -32.04
C TYR A 268 -0.19 -15.05 -32.93
N HIS A 269 0.91 -15.64 -32.48
CA HIS A 269 1.66 -16.65 -33.26
C HIS A 269 0.81 -17.88 -33.60
N VAL A 270 -0.01 -18.37 -32.66
CA VAL A 270 -0.95 -19.49 -32.89
C VAL A 270 -2.04 -19.13 -33.91
N GLU A 271 -2.58 -17.91 -33.90
CA GLU A 271 -3.57 -17.49 -34.91
C GLU A 271 -2.92 -17.15 -36.26
N GLN A 272 -1.67 -16.70 -36.29
CA GLN A 272 -0.92 -16.43 -37.52
C GLN A 272 -0.61 -17.70 -38.32
N GLN A 273 -0.37 -18.82 -37.63
CA GLN A 273 -0.16 -20.13 -38.26
C GLN A 273 -1.43 -20.74 -38.89
N LYS A 274 -2.63 -20.20 -38.59
CA LYS A 274 -3.91 -20.71 -39.12
C LYS A 274 -4.24 -20.05 -40.47
N TRP A 275 -4.00 -20.80 -41.55
CA TRP A 275 -4.10 -20.36 -42.95
C TRP A 275 -5.34 -19.51 -43.31
N PHE A 276 -6.51 -19.76 -42.71
CA PHE A 276 -7.78 -19.10 -43.09
C PHE A 276 -8.27 -17.97 -42.17
N ASN A 277 -7.55 -17.63 -41.09
CA ASN A 277 -8.12 -16.88 -39.97
C ASN A 277 -7.67 -15.41 -39.83
N ARG A 278 -7.62 -14.65 -40.94
CA ARG A 278 -7.21 -13.22 -40.95
C ARG A 278 -7.93 -12.33 -39.92
N SER A 279 -9.17 -12.65 -39.55
CA SER A 279 -9.94 -11.87 -38.56
C SER A 279 -9.42 -12.08 -37.13
N SER A 280 -9.19 -13.33 -36.70
CA SER A 280 -8.65 -13.62 -35.37
C SER A 280 -7.18 -13.20 -35.24
N THR A 281 -6.36 -13.33 -36.30
CA THR A 281 -4.98 -12.83 -36.31
C THR A 281 -4.93 -11.32 -36.08
N ARG A 282 -5.80 -10.54 -36.75
CA ARG A 282 -5.93 -9.08 -36.51
C ARG A 282 -6.38 -8.77 -35.10
N LYS A 283 -7.35 -9.51 -34.56
CA LYS A 283 -7.83 -9.34 -33.18
C LYS A 283 -6.72 -9.63 -32.15
N ALA A 284 -5.98 -10.72 -32.31
CA ALA A 284 -4.87 -11.08 -31.42
C ALA A 284 -3.72 -10.04 -31.48
N LEU A 285 -3.42 -9.53 -32.68
CA LEU A 285 -2.47 -8.42 -32.85
C LEU A 285 -2.95 -7.14 -32.15
N GLN A 286 -4.23 -6.80 -32.28
CA GLN A 286 -4.82 -5.65 -31.60
C GLN A 286 -4.77 -5.80 -30.08
N GLU A 287 -5.18 -6.95 -29.53
CA GLU A 287 -5.11 -7.23 -28.09
C GLU A 287 -3.68 -7.09 -27.54
N PHE A 288 -2.66 -7.55 -28.29
CA PHE A 288 -1.26 -7.38 -27.92
C PHE A 288 -0.81 -5.91 -27.96
N ASN A 289 -1.15 -5.17 -29.03
CA ASN A 289 -0.81 -3.76 -29.15
C ASN A 289 -1.51 -2.88 -28.10
N ASP A 290 -2.77 -3.18 -27.77
CA ASP A 290 -3.53 -2.52 -26.71
C ASP A 290 -2.91 -2.80 -25.33
N ALA A 291 -2.38 -4.02 -25.10
CA ALA A 291 -1.64 -4.36 -23.89
C ALA A 291 -0.27 -3.66 -23.81
N LEU A 292 0.48 -3.60 -24.93
CA LEU A 292 1.73 -2.82 -25.01
C LEU A 292 1.47 -1.34 -24.68
N LYS A 293 0.44 -0.73 -25.27
CA LYS A 293 0.05 0.65 -25.01
C LYS A 293 -0.41 0.87 -23.56
N ARG A 294 -1.21 -0.04 -23.00
CA ARG A 294 -1.64 0.02 -21.59
C ARG A 294 -0.45 -0.04 -20.62
N LEU A 295 0.60 -0.76 -20.99
CA LEU A 295 1.86 -0.85 -20.24
C LEU A 295 2.93 0.16 -20.71
N ARG A 296 2.58 1.08 -21.61
CA ARG A 296 3.43 2.15 -22.18
C ARG A 296 4.71 1.69 -22.87
N TYR A 297 4.59 0.69 -23.73
CA TYR A 297 5.63 0.27 -24.67
C TYR A 297 5.55 1.03 -26.02
N ASP A 298 4.74 2.08 -26.13
CA ASP A 298 4.67 3.00 -27.27
C ASP A 298 5.72 4.14 -27.22
N ARG A 299 6.84 3.87 -26.54
CA ARG A 299 8.01 4.76 -26.42
C ARG A 299 8.83 4.80 -27.70
N ASP A 300 9.54 5.91 -27.91
CA ASP A 300 10.54 6.03 -28.98
C ASP A 300 11.65 4.98 -28.86
N ASP A 301 12.01 4.61 -27.63
CA ASP A 301 12.99 3.56 -27.28
C ASP A 301 12.70 2.19 -27.92
N PHE A 302 11.44 1.96 -28.32
CA PHE A 302 10.95 0.68 -28.83
C PHE A 302 10.52 0.70 -30.30
N LYS A 303 10.51 1.86 -30.97
CA LYS A 303 10.03 2.00 -32.36
C LYS A 303 10.82 1.18 -33.38
N GLY A 304 12.09 0.90 -33.11
CA GLY A 304 12.94 0.05 -33.96
C GLY A 304 12.89 -1.45 -33.62
N LEU A 305 12.13 -1.86 -32.60
CA LEU A 305 12.15 -3.23 -32.09
C LEU A 305 10.95 -4.03 -32.59
N ASP A 306 11.22 -5.14 -33.26
CA ASP A 306 10.20 -6.19 -33.49
C ASP A 306 9.92 -6.98 -32.20
N ILE A 307 9.21 -6.36 -31.26
CA ILE A 307 8.77 -6.97 -29.99
C ILE A 307 7.83 -8.17 -30.22
N LEU A 308 7.18 -8.24 -31.40
CA LEU A 308 6.18 -9.26 -31.70
C LEU A 308 6.82 -10.58 -32.15
N ASN A 309 7.79 -10.53 -33.07
CA ASN A 309 8.38 -11.74 -33.65
C ASN A 309 9.77 -12.08 -33.08
N ASN A 310 10.55 -11.11 -32.64
CA ASN A 310 11.90 -11.33 -32.10
C ASN A 310 11.89 -11.48 -30.57
N ASP A 311 12.40 -12.61 -30.06
CA ASP A 311 12.41 -12.91 -28.62
C ASP A 311 13.41 -12.06 -27.82
N ASP A 312 14.55 -11.70 -28.41
CA ASP A 312 15.56 -10.85 -27.78
C ASP A 312 15.04 -9.42 -27.64
N HIS A 313 14.38 -8.89 -28.67
CA HIS A 313 13.67 -7.60 -28.61
C HIS A 313 12.57 -7.62 -27.54
N PHE A 314 11.85 -8.73 -27.41
CA PHE A 314 10.83 -8.90 -26.38
C PHE A 314 11.43 -8.95 -24.95
N GLN A 315 12.50 -9.72 -24.72
CA GLN A 315 13.17 -9.74 -23.40
C GLN A 315 13.86 -8.41 -23.08
N TYR A 316 14.51 -7.77 -24.06
CA TYR A 316 15.13 -6.44 -23.90
C TYR A 316 14.10 -5.42 -23.44
N SER A 317 12.96 -5.32 -24.14
CA SER A 317 11.89 -4.37 -23.81
C SER A 317 11.33 -4.62 -22.40
N LEU A 318 11.13 -5.88 -22.03
CA LEU A 318 10.69 -6.28 -20.69
C LEU A 318 11.68 -5.89 -19.58
N ASN A 319 12.98 -6.08 -19.81
CA ASN A 319 14.04 -5.69 -18.87
C ASN A 319 14.12 -4.17 -18.76
N TRP A 320 14.24 -3.47 -19.90
CA TRP A 320 14.34 -2.01 -19.97
C TRP A 320 13.19 -1.32 -19.24
N MET A 321 11.95 -1.76 -19.47
CA MET A 321 10.80 -1.19 -18.77
C MET A 321 10.85 -1.46 -17.27
N ALA A 322 11.22 -2.67 -16.85
CA ALA A 322 11.33 -2.98 -15.43
C ALA A 322 12.39 -2.10 -14.74
N ASP A 323 13.56 -1.95 -15.34
CA ASP A 323 14.66 -1.13 -14.80
C ASP A 323 14.32 0.37 -14.82
N PHE A 324 13.64 0.85 -15.86
CA PHE A 324 13.14 2.22 -15.96
C PHE A 324 12.15 2.56 -14.82
N TYR A 325 11.16 1.68 -14.60
CA TYR A 325 10.20 1.84 -13.50
C TYR A 325 10.91 1.82 -12.14
N VAL A 326 11.83 0.88 -11.91
CA VAL A 326 12.60 0.81 -10.66
C VAL A 326 13.44 2.06 -10.46
N ALA A 327 14.21 2.51 -11.46
CA ALA A 327 15.09 3.66 -11.33
C ALA A 327 14.33 4.95 -10.95
N GLY A 328 13.11 5.15 -11.47
CA GLY A 328 12.24 6.26 -11.08
C GLY A 328 11.73 6.15 -9.64
N ARG A 329 11.26 4.95 -9.24
CA ARG A 329 10.69 4.69 -7.91
C ARG A 329 11.74 4.67 -6.79
N GLU A 330 12.90 4.09 -7.06
CA GLU A 330 14.07 4.09 -6.17
C GLU A 330 14.60 5.49 -5.94
N ARG A 331 14.62 6.35 -6.98
CA ARG A 331 14.98 7.76 -6.79
C ARG A 331 14.01 8.46 -5.83
N LYS A 332 12.70 8.26 -6.00
CA LYS A 332 11.68 8.77 -5.09
C LYS A 332 11.83 8.26 -3.66
N HIS A 333 12.10 6.97 -3.50
CA HIS A 333 12.32 6.36 -2.19
C HIS A 333 13.54 6.96 -1.49
N ARG A 334 14.63 7.19 -2.21
CA ARG A 334 15.84 7.86 -1.69
C ARG A 334 15.63 9.33 -1.39
N GLU A 335 14.89 10.07 -2.23
CA GLU A 335 14.47 11.45 -1.98
C GLU A 335 13.69 11.53 -0.64
N TRP A 336 12.73 10.62 -0.44
CA TRP A 336 11.98 10.50 0.81
C TRP A 336 12.85 10.11 2.01
N GLN A 337 13.71 9.09 1.88
CA GLN A 337 14.67 8.70 2.94
C GLN A 337 15.71 9.79 3.27
N ALA A 338 15.95 10.74 2.37
CA ALA A 338 16.88 11.84 2.60
C ALA A 338 16.28 12.95 3.49
N ASP A 339 14.96 13.03 3.63
CA ASP A 339 14.29 14.01 4.49
C ASP A 339 14.63 13.78 5.97
N ASN A 340 14.93 14.85 6.70
CA ASN A 340 15.31 14.78 8.11
C ASN A 340 14.14 14.40 9.03
N SER A 341 12.90 14.76 8.68
CA SER A 341 11.69 14.32 9.36
C SER A 341 11.50 12.80 9.19
N VAL A 342 11.69 12.29 7.96
CA VAL A 342 11.61 10.86 7.64
C VAL A 342 12.71 10.06 8.32
N LYS A 343 13.96 10.54 8.35
CA LYS A 343 15.05 9.88 9.10
C LYS A 343 14.73 9.78 10.60
N SER A 344 14.19 10.85 11.17
CA SER A 344 13.79 10.89 12.58
C SER A 344 12.63 9.92 12.85
N TYR A 345 11.63 9.90 11.97
CA TYR A 345 10.53 8.94 11.99
C TYR A 345 10.99 7.49 11.86
N LEU A 346 11.86 7.16 10.90
CA LEU A 346 12.35 5.79 10.69
C LEU A 346 13.13 5.27 11.91
N LYS A 347 13.93 6.13 12.54
CA LYS A 347 14.60 5.80 13.81
C LYS A 347 13.58 5.57 14.92
N ALA A 348 12.67 6.52 15.13
CA ALA A 348 11.65 6.44 16.18
C ALA A 348 10.69 5.25 15.98
N LYS A 349 10.38 4.90 14.72
CA LYS A 349 9.59 3.72 14.35
C LYS A 349 10.32 2.44 14.69
N LYS A 350 11.61 2.32 14.36
CA LYS A 350 12.41 1.15 14.75
C LYS A 350 12.46 0.98 16.27
N ASP A 351 12.69 2.08 17.00
CA ASP A 351 12.70 2.08 18.47
C ASP A 351 11.30 1.72 19.04
N PHE A 352 10.22 2.27 18.46
CA PHE A 352 8.83 1.94 18.80
C PHE A 352 8.49 0.48 18.54
N ASP A 353 8.79 -0.03 17.34
CA ASP A 353 8.55 -1.43 16.95
C ASP A 353 9.32 -2.37 17.88
N GLU A 354 10.56 -2.04 18.29
CA GLU A 354 11.32 -2.84 19.25
C GLU A 354 10.62 -2.92 20.62
N LEU A 355 10.15 -1.78 21.14
CA LEU A 355 9.46 -1.68 22.42
C LEU A 355 8.08 -2.37 22.39
N TYR A 356 7.28 -2.10 21.37
CA TYR A 356 5.95 -2.67 21.17
C TYR A 356 6.03 -4.20 21.06
N ASN A 357 6.90 -4.73 20.20
CA ASN A 357 7.07 -6.18 20.05
C ASN A 357 7.60 -6.84 21.33
N TYR A 358 8.41 -6.15 22.14
CA TYR A 358 8.84 -6.66 23.44
C TYR A 358 7.68 -6.74 24.43
N ILE A 359 6.95 -5.62 24.64
CA ILE A 359 5.80 -5.57 25.54
C ILE A 359 4.74 -6.61 25.14
N GLN A 360 4.44 -6.73 23.84
CA GLN A 360 3.49 -7.72 23.32
C GLN A 360 3.95 -9.16 23.58
N LYS A 361 5.26 -9.42 23.54
CA LYS A 361 5.85 -10.75 23.80
C LYS A 361 5.92 -11.10 25.29
N THR A 362 6.19 -10.13 26.17
CA THR A 362 6.39 -10.37 27.61
C THR A 362 5.13 -10.17 28.46
N GLY A 363 4.15 -9.42 27.97
CA GLY A 363 2.96 -9.05 28.77
C GLY A 363 3.27 -8.00 29.85
N ASP A 364 4.38 -7.28 29.75
CA ASP A 364 4.83 -6.33 30.79
C ASP A 364 3.96 -5.07 30.84
N ALA A 365 2.92 -5.11 31.67
CA ALA A 365 1.98 -4.00 31.89
C ALA A 365 2.64 -2.77 32.56
N LYS A 366 3.69 -2.96 33.37
CA LYS A 366 4.45 -1.88 34.03
C LYS A 366 5.24 -1.10 32.98
N LEU A 367 5.87 -1.81 32.04
CA LEU A 367 6.56 -1.23 30.89
C LEU A 367 5.60 -0.57 29.90
N LEU A 368 4.42 -1.14 29.63
CA LEU A 368 3.39 -0.52 28.80
C LEU A 368 2.90 0.82 29.37
N LEU A 369 2.58 0.85 30.66
CA LEU A 369 2.12 2.06 31.33
C LEU A 369 3.21 3.14 31.41
N ASN A 370 4.49 2.73 31.46
CA ASN A 370 5.63 3.64 31.30
C ASN A 370 5.75 4.13 29.84
N ALA A 371 5.52 3.27 28.84
CA ALA A 371 5.61 3.62 27.43
C ALA A 371 4.57 4.66 27.00
N LEU A 372 3.33 4.54 27.51
CA LEU A 372 2.25 5.51 27.32
C LEU A 372 2.58 6.90 27.91
N LYS A 373 3.39 6.96 28.98
CA LYS A 373 3.80 8.23 29.61
C LYS A 373 5.07 8.82 28.98
N ASN A 374 6.06 7.97 28.70
CA ASN A 374 7.35 8.34 28.13
C ASN A 374 7.98 7.13 27.40
N PRO A 375 7.82 7.01 26.08
CA PRO A 375 8.30 5.86 25.33
C PRO A 375 9.83 5.76 25.28
N ILE A 376 10.55 6.89 25.39
CA ILE A 376 12.02 6.91 25.43
C ILE A 376 12.53 6.29 26.73
N TYR A 377 11.92 6.65 27.86
CA TYR A 377 12.26 6.07 29.16
C TYR A 377 11.93 4.57 29.22
N ALA A 378 10.76 4.17 28.73
CA ALA A 378 10.38 2.76 28.64
C ALA A 378 11.38 1.94 27.79
N LEU A 379 11.78 2.45 26.62
CA LEU A 379 12.78 1.83 25.77
C LEU A 379 14.14 1.65 26.48
N GLN A 380 14.57 2.64 27.27
CA GLN A 380 15.80 2.54 28.06
C GLN A 380 15.70 1.45 29.15
N GLN A 381 14.56 1.35 29.83
CA GLN A 381 14.34 0.29 30.83
C GLN A 381 14.32 -1.10 30.19
N MET A 382 13.62 -1.25 29.06
CA MET A 382 13.60 -2.49 28.28
C MET A 382 15.00 -2.94 27.83
N ARG A 383 15.86 -2.01 27.38
CA ARG A 383 17.22 -2.37 26.94
C ARG A 383 18.08 -2.84 28.11
N LYS A 384 17.97 -2.20 29.28
CA LYS A 384 18.64 -2.67 30.52
C LYS A 384 18.19 -4.06 30.95
N THR A 385 16.89 -4.36 30.90
CA THR A 385 16.41 -5.71 31.26
C THR A 385 16.88 -6.77 30.27
N LYS A 386 16.89 -6.49 28.96
CA LYS A 386 17.49 -7.38 27.96
C LYS A 386 18.96 -7.68 28.21
N GLU A 387 19.78 -6.65 28.48
CA GLU A 387 21.21 -6.82 28.79
C GLU A 387 21.44 -7.70 30.02
N ILE A 388 20.60 -7.54 31.06
CA ILE A 388 20.63 -8.40 32.26
C ILE A 388 20.21 -9.84 31.91
N GLU A 389 19.12 -10.05 31.19
CA GLU A 389 18.68 -11.39 30.76
C GLU A 389 19.75 -12.12 29.92
N GLU A 390 20.37 -11.42 28.97
CA GLU A 390 21.41 -11.97 28.10
C GLU A 390 22.67 -12.36 28.90
N SER A 391 23.09 -11.51 29.84
CA SER A 391 24.25 -11.81 30.71
C SER A 391 23.99 -12.99 31.66
N MET A 392 22.80 -13.09 32.25
CA MET A 392 22.43 -14.23 33.11
C MET A 392 22.28 -15.54 32.32
N THR A 393 21.77 -15.47 31.09
CA THR A 393 21.67 -16.62 30.19
C THR A 393 23.07 -17.11 29.77
N ALA A 394 24.01 -16.19 29.50
CA ALA A 394 25.41 -16.51 29.22
C ALA A 394 26.15 -17.11 30.44
N MET A 395 25.73 -16.77 31.66
CA MET A 395 26.26 -17.35 32.92
C MET A 395 25.54 -18.63 33.39
N GLY A 396 24.60 -19.17 32.60
CA GLY A 396 23.93 -20.44 32.89
C GLY A 396 22.98 -20.41 34.10
N GLN A 397 22.47 -19.24 34.50
CA GLN A 397 21.54 -19.12 35.63
C GLN A 397 20.08 -19.15 35.15
N SER A 398 19.22 -19.93 35.82
CA SER A 398 17.81 -20.08 35.41
C SER A 398 17.00 -18.79 35.60
N LYS A 399 16.01 -18.60 34.72
CA LYS A 399 15.10 -17.42 34.69
C LYS A 399 14.18 -17.32 35.91
N ASP A 400 14.05 -18.38 36.70
CA ASP A 400 13.12 -18.45 37.84
C ASP A 400 13.46 -17.50 39.00
N LYS A 401 14.66 -16.89 39.00
CA LYS A 401 15.08 -15.93 40.04
C LYS A 401 14.53 -14.51 39.88
N VAL A 402 13.91 -14.18 38.74
CA VAL A 402 13.61 -12.78 38.37
C VAL A 402 12.57 -12.11 39.28
N ILE A 403 11.62 -12.86 39.84
CA ILE A 403 10.55 -12.28 40.68
C ILE A 403 11.08 -11.76 42.04
N SER A 404 12.22 -12.26 42.53
CA SER A 404 12.68 -11.96 43.90
C SER A 404 13.67 -10.79 44.01
N ILE A 405 14.07 -10.17 42.89
CA ILE A 405 15.16 -9.17 42.88
C ILE A 405 14.63 -7.71 42.98
N GLU A 406 13.37 -7.43 42.61
CA GLU A 406 12.81 -6.07 42.79
C GLU A 406 12.74 -5.64 44.27
N GLU A 407 12.64 -6.59 45.23
CA GLU A 407 12.70 -6.29 46.67
C GLU A 407 14.12 -5.98 47.17
N THR A 408 15.17 -6.55 46.55
CA THR A 408 16.55 -6.38 47.03
C THR A 408 17.12 -4.99 46.71
N VAL A 409 16.73 -4.39 45.58
CA VAL A 409 17.22 -3.07 45.15
C VAL A 409 16.66 -1.94 46.04
N HIS A 410 15.44 -2.09 46.56
CA HIS A 410 14.85 -1.13 47.49
C HIS A 410 15.49 -1.15 48.89
N TYR A 411 16.18 -2.23 49.27
CA TYR A 411 16.82 -2.37 50.58
C TYR A 411 18.25 -1.79 50.63
N ILE A 412 18.88 -1.58 49.47
CA ILE A 412 20.23 -1.01 49.39
C ILE A 412 20.16 0.52 49.44
N THR A 413 19.17 1.13 48.78
CA THR A 413 19.01 2.61 48.75
C THR A 413 18.51 3.22 50.06
N SER A 414 18.03 2.42 51.01
CA SER A 414 17.62 2.86 52.35
C SER A 414 18.75 2.82 53.38
N LEU A 415 19.85 2.10 53.13
CA LEU A 415 21.00 1.98 54.05
C LEU A 415 22.09 3.04 53.81
N GLU A 416 22.05 3.79 52.71
CA GLU A 416 22.98 4.90 52.41
C GLU A 416 22.48 6.29 52.87
N ASN A 417 21.32 6.35 53.55
CA ASN A 417 20.71 7.60 54.05
C ASN A 417 20.28 7.49 55.54
N SER A 418 21.12 6.88 56.39
CA SER A 418 20.94 6.83 57.85
C SER A 418 22.26 6.98 58.59
#